data_AF-A0A1F7JAG2-F1
#
_entry.id   AF-A0A1F7JAG2-F1
#
_cell.length_a   1.000
_cell.length_b   1.000
_cell.length_c   1.000
_cell.angle_alpha   90.00
_cell.angle_beta   90.00
_cell.angle_gamma   90.00
#
_symmetry.space_group_name_H-M   'P 1'
#
loop_
_entity.id
_entity.type
_entity.pdbx_description
1 polymer ?
#
loop_
_entity_poly.entity_id
_entity_poly.type
_entity_poly.pdbx_seq_one_letter_code
_entity_poly.pdbx_strand_id
1 'polypeptide(L)'
;MIPKIIHQIWLGPAKMPTAWMNTWREKNPAMKSMLWREKELEEFGLQFQDKCNHLISKGEFRGASDMMRIEILDRLGGVYIDADSICLEPIEDALFMNSSFFVGRDYDHKRKEYVNRMSNGTIGSVPGHPVLKEYLERISKSDVTKWWKMGGEMLTSIVEGRKDVTILPICTFYPTNWDGRKAPVEGKIYARHIWGETKKLYDTPEKVKVAVITANLGNFEKVVSHYQQSFPADYIHFTDENFPPRFNAMTPRLQARIVKTFGWEMAPGYDYYLWVDNSCQLDNPDTIKWFLDQCEDVVVFKHPHRKTVQEEADYLKHRLLINCPYITPRYENELIDEQLKAVDPSQELYASTAFMYRNTPEAQAMLKEWWCHISRYHSIDQLSLPHVLSQSKLKVSVIPDNYLKIPYLKYVR
;
A
#
# COMPACT_ATOMS: atom_id res chain seq x y z
N MET A 1 17.25 16.13 -34.07
CA MET A 1 17.68 16.76 -32.80
C MET A 1 16.78 16.24 -31.70
N ILE A 2 17.35 15.94 -30.54
CA ILE A 2 16.60 15.39 -29.39
C ILE A 2 15.62 16.45 -28.86
N PRO A 3 14.33 16.10 -28.64
CA PRO A 3 13.36 17.01 -28.03
C PRO A 3 13.85 17.60 -26.70
N LYS A 4 13.57 18.88 -26.45
CA LYS A 4 13.89 19.56 -25.17
C LYS A 4 12.91 19.15 -24.07
N ILE A 5 12.89 17.86 -23.71
CA ILE A 5 12.04 17.27 -22.68
C ILE A 5 12.91 16.45 -21.73
N ILE A 6 12.74 16.63 -20.43
CA ILE A 6 13.35 15.82 -19.38
C ILE A 6 12.28 14.91 -18.78
N HIS A 7 12.52 13.61 -18.79
CA HIS A 7 11.65 12.60 -18.19
C HIS A 7 12.28 12.03 -16.93
N GLN A 8 11.52 11.98 -15.85
CA GLN A 8 11.89 11.28 -14.62
C GLN A 8 10.74 10.40 -14.15
N ILE A 9 11.04 9.19 -13.69
CA ILE A 9 10.05 8.23 -13.20
C ILE A 9 10.23 8.08 -11.69
N TRP A 10 9.14 8.13 -10.93
CA TRP A 10 9.15 7.79 -9.51
C TRP A 10 7.95 6.91 -9.19
N LEU A 11 8.23 5.68 -8.77
CA LEU A 11 7.24 4.65 -8.49
C LEU A 11 7.35 4.17 -7.05
N GLY A 12 6.25 3.61 -6.56
CA GLY A 12 6.15 3.04 -5.24
C GLY A 12 5.84 4.07 -4.15
N PRO A 13 5.76 3.58 -2.91
CA PRO A 13 5.27 4.37 -1.79
C PRO A 13 6.38 5.19 -1.11
N ALA A 14 7.65 4.98 -1.50
CA ALA A 14 8.79 5.70 -0.96
C ALA A 14 8.69 7.21 -1.21
N LYS A 15 9.18 7.99 -0.24
CA LYS A 15 9.20 9.45 -0.36
C LYS A 15 10.04 9.87 -1.56
N MET A 16 9.44 10.66 -2.45
CA MET A 16 10.08 11.12 -3.67
C MET A 16 11.26 12.06 -3.39
N PRO A 17 12.43 11.89 -4.03
CA PRO A 17 13.62 12.71 -3.83
C PRO A 17 13.52 14.05 -4.58
N THR A 18 12.48 14.83 -4.29
CA THR A 18 12.16 16.09 -4.98
C THR A 18 13.31 17.08 -4.99
N ALA A 19 14.12 17.13 -3.93
CA ALA A 19 15.29 18.00 -3.85
C ALA A 19 16.31 17.74 -4.97
N TRP A 20 16.53 16.47 -5.36
CA TRP A 20 17.46 16.11 -6.44
C TRP A 20 16.81 16.32 -7.81
N MET A 21 15.57 15.88 -7.96
CA MET A 21 14.80 16.02 -9.19
C MET A 21 14.64 17.48 -9.63
N ASN A 22 14.32 18.37 -8.68
CA ASN A 22 14.11 19.79 -8.96
C ASN A 22 15.35 20.47 -9.54
N THR A 23 16.57 20.01 -9.22
CA THR A 23 17.80 20.59 -9.78
C THR A 23 17.84 20.52 -11.30
N TRP A 24 17.25 19.49 -11.92
CA TRP A 24 17.16 19.36 -13.38
C TRP A 24 16.22 20.38 -13.98
N ARG A 25 15.04 20.56 -13.38
CA ARG A 25 14.04 21.54 -13.82
C ARG A 25 14.56 22.96 -13.66
N GLU A 26 15.20 23.26 -12.53
CA GLU A 26 15.71 24.60 -12.22
C GLU A 26 16.89 25.00 -13.10
N LYS A 27 17.80 24.06 -13.39
CA LYS A 27 18.97 24.34 -14.24
C LYS A 27 18.66 24.30 -15.74
N ASN A 28 17.57 23.68 -16.18
CA ASN A 28 17.20 23.58 -17.59
C ASN A 28 15.82 24.21 -17.86
N PRO A 29 15.67 25.53 -17.63
CA PRO A 29 14.36 26.19 -17.72
C PRO A 29 13.77 26.16 -19.14
N ALA A 30 14.58 25.97 -20.19
CA ALA A 30 14.09 25.86 -21.56
C ALA A 30 13.64 24.43 -21.93
N MET A 31 13.81 23.45 -21.04
CA MET A 31 13.36 22.08 -21.25
C MET A 31 12.06 21.80 -20.48
N LYS A 32 11.11 21.13 -21.15
CA LYS A 32 9.88 20.66 -20.48
C LYS A 32 10.21 19.52 -19.51
N SER A 33 9.89 19.67 -18.23
CA SER A 33 10.02 18.59 -17.25
C SER A 33 8.74 17.76 -17.18
N MET A 34 8.88 16.43 -17.22
CA MET A 34 7.79 15.46 -17.09
C MET A 34 8.14 14.44 -16.00
N LEU A 35 7.33 14.43 -14.94
CA LEU A 35 7.35 13.41 -13.91
C LEU A 35 6.30 12.35 -14.24
N TRP A 36 6.70 11.09 -14.15
CA TRP A 36 5.83 9.95 -14.38
C TRP A 36 5.61 9.17 -13.07
N ARG A 37 4.39 9.21 -12.54
CA ARG A 37 3.87 8.31 -11.51
C ARG A 37 3.03 7.22 -12.15
N GLU A 38 2.63 6.25 -11.34
CA GLU A 38 1.75 5.14 -11.72
C GLU A 38 0.51 5.60 -12.49
N LYS A 39 -0.14 6.67 -12.01
CA LYS A 39 -1.32 7.25 -12.65
C LYS A 39 -1.01 7.82 -14.04
N GLU A 40 0.02 8.65 -14.16
CA GLU A 40 0.38 9.24 -15.47
C GLU A 40 0.80 8.17 -16.48
N LEU A 41 1.39 7.06 -16.01
CA LEU A 41 1.79 5.94 -16.87
C LEU A 41 0.60 5.11 -17.33
N GLU A 42 -0.39 4.88 -16.45
CA GLU A 42 -1.65 4.24 -16.81
C GLU A 42 -2.40 5.05 -17.88
N GLU A 43 -2.49 6.37 -17.70
CA GLU A 43 -3.12 7.27 -18.68
C GLU A 43 -2.32 7.36 -19.99
N PHE A 44 -0.99 7.23 -19.93
CA PHE A 44 -0.14 7.21 -21.12
C PHE A 44 -0.33 5.96 -21.99
N GLY A 45 -0.82 4.87 -21.38
CA GLY A 45 -1.12 3.59 -22.04
C GLY A 45 0.14 2.92 -22.57
N LEU A 46 0.93 2.31 -21.70
CA LEU A 46 2.15 1.62 -22.09
C LEU A 46 1.86 0.32 -22.86
N GLN A 47 2.61 0.04 -23.93
CA GLN A 47 2.61 -1.24 -24.63
C GLN A 47 2.90 -2.40 -23.66
N PHE A 48 3.78 -2.18 -22.69
CA PHE A 48 4.15 -3.20 -21.70
C PHE A 48 3.54 -2.94 -20.30
N GLN A 49 2.35 -2.33 -20.23
CA GLN A 49 1.67 -2.01 -18.97
C GLN A 49 1.55 -3.22 -18.04
N ASP A 50 1.14 -4.38 -18.56
CA ASP A 50 0.95 -5.59 -17.73
C ASP A 50 2.26 -6.10 -17.10
N LYS A 51 3.35 -6.09 -17.87
CA LYS A 51 4.68 -6.46 -17.37
C LYS A 51 5.15 -5.48 -16.30
N CYS A 52 4.90 -4.18 -16.50
CA CYS A 52 5.21 -3.13 -15.54
C CYS A 52 4.40 -3.28 -14.25
N ASN A 53 3.08 -3.48 -14.36
CA ASN A 53 2.17 -3.69 -13.25
C ASN A 53 2.56 -4.95 -12.45
N HIS A 54 2.97 -6.02 -13.13
CA HIS A 54 3.49 -7.21 -12.46
C HIS A 54 4.71 -6.89 -11.59
N LEU A 55 5.71 -6.18 -12.12
CA LEU A 55 6.90 -5.78 -11.36
C LEU A 55 6.55 -4.84 -10.19
N ILE A 56 5.68 -3.85 -10.43
CA ILE A 56 5.19 -2.93 -9.39
C ILE A 56 4.50 -3.71 -8.26
N SER A 57 3.65 -4.69 -8.58
CA SER A 57 2.96 -5.52 -7.57
C SER A 57 3.90 -6.35 -6.70
N LYS A 58 5.12 -6.62 -7.19
CA LYS A 58 6.19 -7.32 -6.48
C LYS A 58 7.15 -6.37 -5.75
N GLY A 59 6.95 -5.06 -5.83
CA GLY A 59 7.87 -4.04 -5.30
C GLY A 59 9.13 -3.84 -6.14
N GLU A 60 9.18 -4.38 -7.36
CA GLU A 60 10.33 -4.32 -8.27
C GLU A 60 10.32 -3.04 -9.12
N PHE A 61 10.25 -1.88 -8.45
CA PHE A 61 10.07 -0.57 -9.09
C PHE A 61 11.19 -0.21 -10.08
N ARG A 62 12.43 -0.64 -9.81
CA ARG A 62 13.58 -0.43 -10.71
C ARG A 62 13.38 -1.11 -12.06
N GLY A 63 12.95 -2.37 -12.04
CA GLY A 63 12.70 -3.14 -13.26
C GLY A 63 11.56 -2.55 -14.08
N ALA A 64 10.50 -2.08 -13.41
CA ALA A 64 9.41 -1.38 -14.08
C ALA A 64 9.93 -0.08 -14.75
N SER A 65 10.71 0.73 -14.03
CA SER A 65 11.31 1.96 -14.56
C SER A 65 12.27 1.72 -15.74
N ASP A 66 13.05 0.63 -15.71
CA ASP A 66 13.93 0.20 -16.81
C ASP A 66 13.17 -0.03 -18.12
N MET A 67 11.94 -0.57 -18.06
CA MET A 67 11.12 -0.79 -19.24
C MET A 67 10.40 0.48 -19.69
N MET A 68 9.78 1.18 -18.75
CA MET A 68 8.97 2.38 -19.01
C MET A 68 9.77 3.48 -19.70
N ARG A 69 11.02 3.72 -19.26
CA ARG A 69 11.85 4.80 -19.81
C ARG A 69 12.10 4.63 -21.30
N ILE A 70 12.26 3.40 -21.77
CA ILE A 70 12.53 3.10 -23.18
C ILE A 70 11.28 3.39 -24.02
N GLU A 71 10.11 3.01 -23.54
CA GLU A 71 8.86 3.25 -24.26
C GLU A 71 8.49 4.74 -24.29
N ILE A 72 8.69 5.45 -23.18
CA ILE A 72 8.50 6.91 -23.11
C ILE A 72 9.39 7.61 -24.14
N LEU A 73 10.68 7.27 -24.17
CA LEU A 73 11.63 7.85 -25.14
C LEU A 73 11.29 7.46 -26.59
N ASP A 74 10.76 6.25 -26.83
CA ASP A 74 10.41 5.82 -28.20
C ASP A 74 9.24 6.65 -28.74
N ARG A 75 8.28 6.98 -27.88
CA ARG A 75 7.07 7.74 -28.26
C ARG A 75 7.27 9.24 -28.27
N LEU A 76 7.99 9.78 -27.28
CA LEU A 76 8.11 11.22 -27.05
C LEU A 76 9.50 11.79 -27.35
N GLY A 77 10.52 10.93 -27.45
CA GLY A 77 11.92 11.35 -27.46
C GLY A 77 12.29 12.06 -26.15
N GLY A 78 13.32 12.89 -26.20
CA GLY A 78 13.78 13.67 -25.05
C GLY A 78 14.94 13.02 -24.32
N VAL A 79 15.11 13.40 -23.06
CA VAL A 79 16.19 12.92 -22.19
C VAL A 79 15.57 12.32 -20.94
N TYR A 80 15.80 11.02 -20.73
CA TYR A 80 15.47 10.37 -19.47
C TYR A 80 16.62 10.54 -18.48
N ILE A 81 16.29 10.84 -17.22
CA ILE A 81 17.23 10.93 -16.10
C ILE A 81 16.66 10.19 -14.87
N ASP A 82 17.48 9.34 -14.24
CA ASP A 82 17.12 8.72 -12.95
C ASP A 82 16.74 9.78 -11.89
N ALA A 83 15.73 9.49 -11.07
CA ALA A 83 15.21 10.42 -10.07
C ALA A 83 16.24 10.80 -8.97
N ASP A 84 17.27 9.98 -8.76
CA ASP A 84 18.38 10.20 -7.83
C ASP A 84 19.65 10.76 -8.46
N SER A 85 19.50 11.50 -9.55
CA SER A 85 20.57 12.28 -10.15
C SER A 85 20.43 13.77 -9.82
N ILE A 86 21.52 14.40 -9.40
CA ILE A 86 21.61 15.86 -9.21
C ILE A 86 22.20 16.48 -10.47
N CYS A 87 21.49 17.45 -11.04
CA CYS A 87 21.99 18.28 -12.13
C CYS A 87 23.03 19.28 -11.60
N LEU A 88 24.23 19.27 -12.18
CA LEU A 88 25.30 20.20 -11.84
C LEU A 88 25.38 21.33 -12.87
N GLU A 89 25.18 21.00 -14.15
CA GLU A 89 25.25 21.92 -15.28
C GLU A 89 24.04 21.73 -16.22
N PRO A 90 23.53 22.80 -16.85
CA PRO A 90 22.49 22.68 -17.86
C PRO A 90 22.94 21.82 -19.04
N ILE A 91 22.02 21.02 -19.57
CA ILE A 91 22.19 20.19 -20.76
C ILE A 91 21.47 20.76 -21.98
N GLU A 92 20.60 21.75 -21.81
CA GLU A 92 19.69 22.26 -22.84
C GLU A 92 20.38 22.73 -24.14
N ASP A 93 21.63 23.17 -24.04
CA ASP A 93 22.48 23.58 -25.18
C ASP A 93 23.79 22.77 -25.28
N ALA A 94 23.86 21.62 -24.59
CA ALA A 94 25.01 20.73 -24.70
C ALA A 94 25.11 20.15 -26.11
N LEU A 95 26.33 20.04 -26.66
CA LEU A 95 26.57 19.58 -28.04
C LEU A 95 25.93 18.22 -28.35
N PHE A 96 25.86 17.32 -27.37
CA PHE A 96 25.25 16.00 -27.54
C PHE A 96 23.74 16.03 -27.76
N MET A 97 23.04 17.13 -27.46
CA MET A 97 21.62 17.29 -27.77
C MET A 97 21.34 17.34 -29.28
N ASN A 98 22.37 17.63 -30.09
CA ASN A 98 22.28 17.63 -31.55
C ASN A 98 22.29 16.21 -32.16
N SER A 99 22.57 15.17 -31.37
CA SER A 99 22.56 13.78 -31.86
C SER A 99 21.14 13.27 -32.11
N SER A 100 21.02 12.08 -32.70
CA SER A 100 19.76 11.32 -32.75
C SER A 100 19.57 10.44 -31.51
N PHE A 101 20.66 10.00 -30.90
CA PHE A 101 20.68 9.23 -29.67
C PHE A 101 22.01 9.47 -28.94
N PHE A 102 21.96 9.65 -27.63
CA PHE A 102 23.15 9.63 -26.77
C PHE A 102 22.95 8.76 -25.53
N VAL A 103 24.07 8.26 -25.02
CA VAL A 103 24.12 7.51 -23.77
C VAL A 103 25.45 7.75 -23.06
N GLY A 104 25.42 7.80 -21.73
CA GLY A 104 26.63 7.85 -20.91
C GLY A 104 27.20 6.47 -20.63
N ARG A 105 28.53 6.35 -20.54
CA ARG A 105 29.17 5.15 -19.99
C ARG A 105 28.88 5.00 -18.49
N ASP A 106 28.91 3.76 -18.01
CA ASP A 106 28.72 3.35 -16.61
C ASP A 106 29.92 2.54 -16.11
N TYR A 107 29.98 2.26 -14.81
CA TYR A 107 30.92 1.35 -14.19
C TYR A 107 30.47 -0.11 -14.37
N ASP A 108 31.43 -1.03 -14.56
CA ASP A 108 31.17 -2.46 -14.40
C ASP A 108 31.17 -2.82 -12.90
N HIS A 109 29.96 -2.97 -12.34
CA HIS A 109 29.81 -3.29 -10.92
C HIS A 109 30.24 -4.72 -10.55
N LYS A 110 30.38 -5.64 -11.52
CA LYS A 110 30.80 -7.03 -11.29
C LYS A 110 32.31 -7.18 -11.35
N ARG A 111 32.94 -6.54 -12.34
CA ARG A 111 34.39 -6.68 -12.60
C ARG A 111 35.25 -5.61 -11.97
N LYS A 112 34.65 -4.54 -11.40
CA LYS A 112 35.36 -3.44 -10.73
C LYS A 112 36.35 -2.70 -11.65
N GLU A 113 36.26 -2.87 -12.96
CA GLU A 113 37.11 -2.26 -13.99
C GLU A 113 36.29 -1.33 -14.91
N TYR A 114 36.98 -0.43 -15.64
CA TYR A 114 36.38 0.43 -16.66
C TYR A 114 36.08 -0.37 -17.92
N VAL A 115 35.01 -1.16 -17.90
CA VAL A 115 34.54 -1.86 -19.10
C VAL A 115 33.51 -1.00 -19.84
N ASN A 116 33.41 -1.18 -21.15
CA ASN A 116 32.58 -0.43 -22.10
C ASN A 116 31.06 -0.63 -21.89
N ARG A 117 30.56 -0.44 -20.66
CA ARG A 117 29.15 -0.58 -20.28
C ARG A 117 28.44 0.77 -20.43
N MET A 118 27.21 0.72 -20.92
CA MET A 118 26.33 1.89 -21.01
C MET A 118 25.39 1.97 -19.81
N SER A 119 25.17 3.19 -19.33
CA SER A 119 24.19 3.47 -18.30
C SER A 119 22.79 3.53 -18.89
N ASN A 120 21.84 2.84 -18.25
CA ASN A 120 20.42 3.00 -18.54
C ASN A 120 19.80 4.19 -17.77
N GLY A 121 20.53 4.79 -16.83
CA GLY A 121 20.06 5.88 -15.96
C GLY A 121 20.07 7.27 -16.61
N THR A 122 20.67 7.40 -17.80
CA THR A 122 20.62 8.63 -18.59
C THR A 122 20.70 8.30 -20.08
N ILE A 123 19.61 8.57 -20.80
CA ILE A 123 19.49 8.32 -22.24
C ILE A 123 18.82 9.52 -22.89
N GLY A 124 19.40 10.01 -23.99
CA GLY A 124 18.74 10.97 -24.86
C GLY A 124 18.43 10.35 -26.21
N SER A 125 17.24 10.61 -26.74
CA SER A 125 16.84 10.06 -28.03
C SER A 125 15.82 10.93 -28.75
N VAL A 126 15.83 10.89 -30.07
CA VAL A 126 14.66 11.25 -30.87
C VAL A 126 13.58 10.17 -30.73
N PRO A 127 12.28 10.50 -30.92
CA PRO A 127 11.23 9.49 -31.00
C PRO A 127 11.54 8.48 -32.11
N GLY A 128 11.24 7.21 -31.86
CA GLY A 128 11.34 6.13 -32.86
C GLY A 128 12.77 5.75 -33.26
N HIS A 129 13.79 6.13 -32.50
CA HIS A 129 15.18 5.80 -32.83
C HIS A 129 15.38 4.27 -32.94
N PRO A 130 16.14 3.75 -33.92
CA PRO A 130 16.30 2.31 -34.11
C PRO A 130 16.80 1.54 -32.89
N VAL A 131 17.65 2.16 -32.06
CA VAL A 131 18.08 1.60 -30.77
C VAL A 131 16.89 1.30 -29.86
N LEU A 132 15.92 2.23 -29.75
CA LEU A 132 14.75 2.07 -28.90
C LEU A 132 13.81 0.99 -29.47
N LYS A 133 13.63 0.94 -30.78
CA LYS A 133 12.83 -0.12 -31.44
C LYS A 133 13.37 -1.52 -31.16
N GLU A 134 14.68 -1.70 -31.33
CA GLU A 134 15.34 -2.96 -31.01
C GLU A 134 15.24 -3.29 -29.52
N TYR A 135 15.38 -2.29 -28.65
CA TYR A 135 15.24 -2.46 -27.20
C TYR A 135 13.83 -2.94 -26.83
N LEU A 136 12.78 -2.29 -27.31
CA LEU A 136 11.39 -2.69 -27.08
C LEU A 136 11.10 -4.09 -27.63
N GLU A 137 11.65 -4.45 -28.79
CA GLU A 137 11.55 -5.81 -29.33
C GLU A 137 12.21 -6.84 -28.39
N ARG A 138 13.40 -6.57 -27.87
CA ARG A 138 14.06 -7.46 -26.92
C ARG A 138 13.30 -7.56 -25.60
N ILE A 139 12.72 -6.46 -25.09
CA ILE A 139 11.85 -6.45 -23.90
C ILE A 139 10.61 -7.33 -24.14
N SER A 140 10.00 -7.26 -25.32
CA SER A 140 8.82 -8.07 -25.66
C SER A 140 9.08 -9.56 -25.51
N LYS A 141 10.26 -10.03 -25.93
CA LYS A 141 10.71 -11.43 -25.89
C LYS A 141 11.31 -11.84 -24.54
N SER A 142 11.52 -10.89 -23.63
CA SER A 142 12.19 -11.13 -22.34
C SER A 142 11.22 -11.64 -21.28
N ASP A 143 11.75 -12.54 -20.45
CA ASP A 143 11.16 -12.99 -19.18
C ASP A 143 11.27 -11.86 -18.14
N VAL A 144 10.11 -11.30 -17.77
CA VAL A 144 10.02 -10.14 -16.87
C VAL A 144 10.60 -10.42 -15.49
N THR A 145 10.63 -11.68 -15.05
CA THR A 145 11.20 -12.07 -13.75
C THR A 145 12.71 -11.83 -13.69
N LYS A 146 13.38 -11.66 -14.83
CA LYS A 146 14.83 -11.41 -14.96
C LYS A 146 15.12 -9.96 -15.33
N TRP A 147 14.36 -9.03 -14.78
CA TRP A 147 14.42 -7.61 -15.13
C TRP A 147 15.80 -6.97 -15.03
N TRP A 148 16.68 -7.45 -14.15
CA TRP A 148 18.05 -6.94 -14.03
C TRP A 148 18.89 -7.09 -15.31
N LYS A 149 18.48 -7.96 -16.25
CA LYS A 149 19.10 -8.07 -17.58
C LYS A 149 18.60 -7.03 -18.57
N MET A 150 17.44 -6.42 -18.30
CA MET A 150 16.76 -5.49 -19.21
C MET A 150 17.23 -4.03 -19.05
N GLY A 151 18.13 -3.74 -18.11
CA GLY A 151 18.74 -2.42 -17.95
C GLY A 151 20.02 -2.24 -18.78
N GLY A 152 21.07 -1.66 -18.18
CA GLY A 152 22.30 -1.27 -18.90
C GLY A 152 23.04 -2.41 -19.61
N GLU A 153 22.87 -3.67 -19.19
CA GLU A 153 23.45 -4.84 -19.89
C GLU A 153 22.86 -5.01 -21.29
N MET A 154 21.53 -4.98 -21.40
CA MET A 154 20.83 -5.05 -22.68
C MET A 154 21.17 -3.84 -23.55
N LEU A 155 21.11 -2.62 -23.00
CA LEU A 155 21.45 -1.40 -23.73
C LEU A 155 22.86 -1.46 -24.32
N THR A 156 23.84 -1.90 -23.52
CA THR A 156 25.24 -2.05 -23.98
C THR A 156 25.31 -2.94 -25.22
N SER A 157 24.65 -4.10 -25.19
CA SER A 157 24.66 -5.04 -26.33
C SER A 157 23.92 -4.52 -27.58
N ILE A 158 22.99 -3.57 -27.43
CA ILE A 158 22.28 -2.96 -28.57
C ILE A 158 23.15 -1.87 -29.20
N VAL A 159 23.83 -1.06 -28.40
CA VAL A 159 24.61 0.07 -28.91
C VAL A 159 25.99 -0.32 -29.44
N GLU A 160 26.48 -1.51 -29.11
CA GLU A 160 27.80 -1.96 -29.51
C GLU A 160 27.96 -1.96 -31.04
N GLY A 161 29.00 -1.29 -31.54
CA GLY A 161 29.28 -1.18 -32.98
C GLY A 161 28.41 -0.18 -33.77
N ARG A 162 27.42 0.46 -33.13
CA ARG A 162 26.54 1.44 -33.77
C ARG A 162 27.23 2.78 -34.02
N LYS A 163 27.04 3.34 -35.22
CA LYS A 163 27.58 4.66 -35.61
C LYS A 163 26.58 5.81 -35.43
N ASP A 164 25.31 5.48 -35.27
CA ASP A 164 24.18 6.40 -35.04
C ASP A 164 23.99 6.74 -33.54
N VAL A 165 24.94 6.36 -32.69
CA VAL A 165 24.89 6.56 -31.23
C VAL A 165 26.05 7.43 -30.78
N THR A 166 25.75 8.51 -30.06
CA THR A 166 26.76 9.32 -29.38
C THR A 166 27.03 8.74 -27.99
N ILE A 167 28.21 8.14 -27.81
CA ILE A 167 28.65 7.59 -26.52
C ILE A 167 29.44 8.66 -25.76
N LEU A 168 28.95 9.05 -24.59
CA LEU A 168 29.56 10.09 -23.76
C LEU A 168 30.51 9.48 -22.72
N PRO A 169 31.61 10.19 -22.37
CA PRO A 169 32.53 9.75 -21.31
C PRO A 169 31.79 9.50 -19.99
N ILE A 170 32.29 8.55 -19.20
CA ILE A 170 31.66 8.15 -17.93
C ILE A 170 31.49 9.33 -16.95
N CYS A 171 32.44 10.27 -16.92
CA CYS A 171 32.40 11.44 -16.05
C CYS A 171 31.23 12.40 -16.35
N THR A 172 30.61 12.30 -17.53
CA THR A 172 29.52 13.20 -17.96
C THR A 172 28.34 13.17 -16.99
N PHE A 173 27.91 11.97 -16.57
CA PHE A 173 26.78 11.79 -15.63
C PHE A 173 27.16 10.98 -14.37
N TYR A 174 28.27 10.24 -14.41
CA TYR A 174 28.72 9.34 -13.34
C TYR A 174 30.17 9.64 -12.91
N PRO A 175 30.49 10.89 -12.47
CA PRO A 175 31.85 11.27 -12.06
C PRO A 175 32.32 10.50 -10.82
N THR A 176 31.41 9.89 -10.05
CA THR A 176 31.72 9.08 -8.88
C THR A 176 30.77 7.88 -8.81
N ASN A 177 31.32 6.69 -8.63
CA ASN A 177 30.56 5.45 -8.44
C ASN A 177 29.95 5.37 -7.03
N TRP A 178 29.03 4.42 -6.81
CA TRP A 178 28.38 4.22 -5.51
C TRP A 178 29.35 3.93 -4.36
N ASP A 179 30.51 3.34 -4.65
CA ASP A 179 31.59 3.01 -3.70
C ASP A 179 32.65 4.11 -3.56
N GLY A 180 32.41 5.30 -4.14
CA GLY A 180 33.28 6.47 -4.00
C GLY A 180 34.43 6.55 -5.01
N ARG A 181 34.62 5.55 -5.88
CA ARG A 181 35.61 5.64 -6.96
C ARG A 181 35.27 6.78 -7.93
N LYS A 182 36.28 7.56 -8.32
CA LYS A 182 36.13 8.65 -9.26
C LYS A 182 36.45 8.18 -10.68
N ALA A 183 35.64 8.62 -11.63
CA ALA A 183 35.91 8.42 -13.05
C ALA A 183 37.14 9.23 -13.48
N PRO A 184 37.89 8.78 -14.50
CA PRO A 184 38.80 9.63 -15.25
C PRO A 184 38.01 10.82 -15.81
N VAL A 185 38.49 12.04 -15.55
CA VAL A 185 37.84 13.24 -16.06
C VAL A 185 38.35 13.51 -17.47
N GLU A 186 37.62 13.01 -18.45
CA GLU A 186 37.91 13.17 -19.89
C GLU A 186 36.93 14.16 -20.56
N GLY A 187 36.11 14.86 -19.78
CA GLY A 187 35.09 15.76 -20.29
C GLY A 187 34.36 16.56 -19.21
N LYS A 188 33.36 17.33 -19.65
CA LYS A 188 32.52 18.15 -18.76
C LYS A 188 31.57 17.25 -17.96
N ILE A 189 31.44 17.54 -16.67
CA ILE A 189 30.52 16.87 -15.76
C ILE A 189 29.19 17.64 -15.77
N TYR A 190 28.08 16.95 -16.06
CA TYR A 190 26.74 17.54 -16.07
C TYR A 190 25.89 17.10 -14.88
N ALA A 191 26.17 15.93 -14.32
CA ALA A 191 25.39 15.41 -13.20
C ALA A 191 26.23 14.57 -12.24
N ARG A 192 25.64 14.29 -11.07
CA ARG A 192 26.11 13.29 -10.12
C ARG A 192 24.95 12.41 -9.70
N HIS A 193 25.12 11.11 -9.86
CA HIS A 193 24.19 10.10 -9.33
C HIS A 193 24.42 9.88 -7.82
N ILE A 194 23.35 9.85 -7.04
CA ILE A 194 23.38 9.69 -5.59
C ILE A 194 23.36 8.23 -5.16
N TRP A 195 22.81 7.35 -5.99
CA TRP A 195 22.61 5.93 -5.73
C TRP A 195 21.67 5.71 -4.54
N GLY A 196 20.54 6.43 -4.52
CA GLY A 196 19.61 6.55 -3.40
C GLY A 196 19.15 5.20 -2.88
N GLU A 197 18.70 4.32 -3.75
CA GLU A 197 18.25 2.98 -3.36
C GLU A 197 19.43 2.09 -2.90
N THR A 198 20.56 2.13 -3.61
CA THR A 198 21.75 1.33 -3.25
C THR A 198 22.31 1.72 -1.88
N LYS A 199 22.21 3.00 -1.53
CA LYS A 199 22.61 3.56 -0.24
C LYS A 199 21.46 3.60 0.78
N LYS A 200 20.28 3.08 0.44
CA LYS A 200 19.06 3.08 1.28
C LYS A 200 18.71 4.45 1.85
N LEU A 201 18.76 5.48 0.99
CA LEU A 201 18.54 6.89 1.35
C LEU A 201 17.08 7.33 1.25
N TYR A 202 16.19 6.49 0.74
CA TYR A 202 14.77 6.81 0.68
C TYR A 202 14.11 6.44 2.00
N ASP A 203 13.32 7.38 2.54
CA ASP A 203 12.36 7.10 3.60
C ASP A 203 11.36 6.08 3.02
N THR A 204 11.55 4.80 3.35
CA THR A 204 10.46 3.83 3.22
C THR A 204 9.35 4.30 4.14
N PRO A 205 8.11 4.50 3.68
CA PRO A 205 7.01 4.74 4.60
C PRO A 205 7.02 3.63 5.64
N GLU A 206 6.81 3.99 6.92
CA GLU A 206 6.65 3.00 7.96
C GLU A 206 5.63 1.98 7.48
N LYS A 207 6.00 0.70 7.51
CA LYS A 207 5.07 -0.37 7.12
C LYS A 207 3.82 -0.21 7.98
N VAL A 208 2.66 -0.11 7.33
CA VAL A 208 1.35 -0.09 8.00
C VAL A 208 1.32 -1.23 9.01
N LYS A 209 1.13 -0.88 10.29
CA LYS A 209 1.07 -1.82 11.40
C LYS A 209 -0.37 -2.20 11.67
N VAL A 210 -0.65 -3.50 11.69
CA VAL A 210 -1.99 -4.04 11.93
C VAL A 210 -1.96 -4.92 13.17
N ALA A 211 -2.93 -4.72 14.06
CA ALA A 211 -3.22 -5.65 15.15
C ALA A 211 -4.55 -6.37 14.89
N VAL A 212 -4.53 -7.70 14.99
CA VAL A 212 -5.75 -8.52 15.06
C VAL A 212 -6.08 -8.73 16.53
N ILE A 213 -7.23 -8.23 16.96
CA ILE A 213 -7.66 -8.27 18.36
C ILE A 213 -8.84 -9.22 18.50
N THR A 214 -8.75 -10.11 19.49
CA THR A 214 -9.85 -10.98 19.90
C THR A 214 -9.89 -11.13 21.42
N ALA A 215 -11.05 -11.52 21.95
CA ALA A 215 -11.24 -11.80 23.37
C ALA A 215 -12.00 -13.10 23.58
N ASN A 216 -11.44 -13.98 24.41
CA ASN A 216 -12.06 -15.22 24.88
C ASN A 216 -12.04 -15.23 26.42
N LEU A 217 -13.14 -14.73 27.01
CA LEU A 217 -13.27 -14.55 28.46
C LEU A 217 -14.38 -15.43 29.01
N GLY A 218 -14.19 -16.01 30.19
CA GLY A 218 -15.16 -16.88 30.85
C GLY A 218 -15.19 -18.32 30.34
N ASN A 219 -14.17 -18.75 29.58
CA ASN A 219 -14.00 -20.12 29.06
C ASN A 219 -15.22 -20.70 28.31
N PHE A 220 -16.00 -19.85 27.64
CA PHE A 220 -17.20 -20.29 26.91
C PHE A 220 -16.89 -21.07 25.63
N GLU A 221 -15.74 -20.81 25.02
CA GLU A 221 -15.40 -21.28 23.68
C GLU A 221 -13.93 -21.74 23.63
N LYS A 222 -13.65 -22.71 22.75
CA LYS A 222 -12.27 -23.13 22.49
C LYS A 222 -11.54 -22.02 21.73
N VAL A 223 -10.26 -21.85 22.03
CA VAL A 223 -9.38 -20.96 21.27
C VAL A 223 -9.23 -21.50 19.85
N VAL A 224 -9.41 -20.62 18.85
CA VAL A 224 -9.26 -20.97 17.45
C VAL A 224 -8.04 -20.27 16.87
N SER A 225 -7.19 -21.02 16.16
CA SER A 225 -6.01 -20.47 15.49
C SER A 225 -6.38 -19.90 14.13
N HIS A 226 -5.83 -18.74 13.77
CA HIS A 226 -6.01 -18.15 12.45
C HIS A 226 -5.10 -18.81 11.39
N TYR A 227 -5.51 -18.79 10.11
CA TYR A 227 -4.60 -19.12 9.02
C TYR A 227 -3.43 -18.12 8.97
N GLN A 228 -2.25 -18.59 8.57
CA GLN A 228 -1.10 -17.72 8.35
C GLN A 228 -1.42 -16.68 7.28
N GLN A 229 -1.27 -15.39 7.64
CA GLN A 229 -1.60 -14.28 6.76
C GLN A 229 -0.39 -13.86 5.90
N SER A 230 -0.67 -13.42 4.68
CA SER A 230 0.31 -12.87 3.73
C SER A 230 0.73 -11.44 4.12
N PHE A 231 -0.17 -10.70 4.76
CA PHE A 231 0.10 -9.39 5.32
C PHE A 231 0.58 -9.52 6.78
N PRO A 232 1.70 -8.87 7.18
CA PRO A 232 2.21 -8.95 8.54
C PRO A 232 1.27 -8.25 9.53
N ALA A 233 0.92 -8.94 10.61
CA ALA A 233 0.11 -8.40 11.69
C ALA A 233 0.47 -9.06 13.02
N ASP A 234 0.26 -8.34 14.11
CA ASP A 234 0.38 -8.88 15.46
C ASP A 234 -0.98 -9.38 15.95
N TYR A 235 -0.99 -10.50 16.64
CA TYR A 235 -2.20 -11.15 17.13
C TYR A 235 -2.30 -10.98 18.63
N ILE A 236 -3.31 -10.24 19.06
CA ILE A 236 -3.50 -9.86 20.46
C ILE A 236 -4.76 -10.54 20.96
N HIS A 237 -4.54 -11.59 21.75
CA HIS A 237 -5.61 -12.43 22.28
C HIS A 237 -5.76 -12.17 23.78
N PHE A 238 -6.91 -11.60 24.15
CA PHE A 238 -7.28 -11.39 25.55
C PHE A 238 -7.99 -12.63 26.10
N THR A 239 -7.43 -13.21 27.16
CA THR A 239 -7.95 -14.39 27.87
C THR A 239 -8.10 -14.06 29.36
N ASP A 240 -8.76 -14.94 30.12
CA ASP A 240 -8.86 -14.77 31.59
C ASP A 240 -7.48 -14.74 32.30
N GLU A 241 -6.41 -15.21 31.64
CA GLU A 241 -5.04 -15.18 32.19
C GLU A 241 -4.40 -13.79 32.11
N ASN A 242 -4.54 -13.11 30.97
CA ASN A 242 -3.91 -11.80 30.73
C ASN A 242 -4.88 -10.61 30.90
N PHE A 243 -6.19 -10.89 30.99
CA PHE A 243 -7.23 -9.92 31.31
C PHE A 243 -8.23 -10.52 32.31
N PRO A 244 -7.84 -10.60 33.60
CA PRO A 244 -8.58 -11.36 34.61
C PRO A 244 -10.05 -10.94 34.77
N PRO A 245 -10.96 -11.87 35.11
CA PRO A 245 -12.37 -11.60 35.25
C PRO A 245 -12.71 -10.55 36.32
N ARG A 246 -13.69 -9.69 36.02
CA ARG A 246 -14.23 -8.68 36.96
C ARG A 246 -15.61 -9.08 37.49
N PHE A 247 -15.69 -10.25 38.16
CA PHE A 247 -16.96 -10.89 38.56
C PHE A 247 -17.94 -9.99 39.34
N ASN A 248 -17.42 -9.07 40.16
CA ASN A 248 -18.25 -8.16 40.95
C ASN A 248 -18.78 -6.96 40.16
N ALA A 249 -18.23 -6.68 38.98
CA ALA A 249 -18.55 -5.49 38.19
C ALA A 249 -19.31 -5.82 36.90
N MET A 250 -18.97 -6.92 36.23
CA MET A 250 -19.50 -7.22 34.90
C MET A 250 -19.40 -8.70 34.55
N THR A 251 -20.28 -9.15 33.65
CA THR A 251 -20.20 -10.48 33.06
C THR A 251 -19.00 -10.56 32.10
N PRO A 252 -18.46 -11.76 31.80
CA PRO A 252 -17.38 -11.87 30.82
C PRO A 252 -17.78 -11.37 29.42
N ARG A 253 -19.08 -11.42 29.09
CA ARG A 253 -19.62 -10.87 27.83
C ARG A 253 -19.47 -9.35 27.77
N LEU A 254 -19.87 -8.64 28.82
CA LEU A 254 -19.69 -7.19 28.89
C LEU A 254 -18.21 -6.82 29.00
N GLN A 255 -17.41 -7.61 29.72
CA GLN A 255 -15.97 -7.42 29.80
C GLN A 255 -15.28 -7.56 28.43
N ALA A 256 -15.71 -8.50 27.58
CA ALA A 256 -15.17 -8.65 26.23
C ALA A 256 -15.46 -7.42 25.34
N ARG A 257 -16.52 -6.67 25.65
CA ARG A 257 -16.83 -5.41 24.95
C ARG A 257 -15.83 -4.30 25.26
N ILE A 258 -15.18 -4.32 26.43
CA ILE A 258 -14.05 -3.42 26.72
C ILE A 258 -12.94 -3.64 25.70
N VAL A 259 -12.57 -4.90 25.45
CA VAL A 259 -11.53 -5.21 24.45
C VAL A 259 -11.97 -4.78 23.04
N LYS A 260 -13.24 -5.02 22.69
CA LYS A 260 -13.80 -4.63 21.38
C LYS A 260 -13.73 -3.11 21.15
N THR A 261 -13.98 -2.28 22.17
CA THR A 261 -14.02 -0.81 22.02
C THR A 261 -12.72 -0.10 22.42
N PHE A 262 -11.89 -0.71 23.27
CA PHE A 262 -10.65 -0.13 23.79
C PHE A 262 -9.39 -0.92 23.41
N GLY A 263 -9.49 -1.90 22.51
CA GLY A 263 -8.33 -2.69 22.08
C GLY A 263 -7.15 -1.83 21.61
N TRP A 264 -7.43 -0.70 20.96
CA TRP A 264 -6.40 0.27 20.54
C TRP A 264 -5.68 0.97 21.71
N GLU A 265 -6.35 1.17 22.84
CA GLU A 265 -5.79 1.79 24.04
C GLU A 265 -5.04 0.75 24.87
N MET A 266 -5.57 -0.47 24.94
CA MET A 266 -4.97 -1.60 25.65
C MET A 266 -3.72 -2.15 24.93
N ALA A 267 -3.65 -2.01 23.61
CA ALA A 267 -2.51 -2.38 22.78
C ALA A 267 -2.19 -1.27 21.76
N PRO A 268 -1.49 -0.20 22.18
CA PRO A 268 -1.20 0.94 21.30
C PRO A 268 -0.09 0.62 20.30
N GLY A 269 0.02 1.47 19.26
CA GLY A 269 1.16 1.44 18.32
C GLY A 269 0.85 0.90 16.92
N TYR A 270 -0.43 0.69 16.60
CA TYR A 270 -0.88 0.20 15.29
C TYR A 270 -1.69 1.26 14.54
N ASP A 271 -1.58 1.22 13.21
CA ASP A 271 -2.31 2.09 12.29
C ASP A 271 -3.74 1.58 12.05
N TYR A 272 -3.92 0.25 12.12
CA TYR A 272 -5.20 -0.41 11.94
C TYR A 272 -5.40 -1.51 12.98
N TYR A 273 -6.66 -1.68 13.35
CA TYR A 273 -7.09 -2.76 14.24
C TYR A 273 -8.21 -3.55 13.55
N LEU A 274 -8.05 -4.87 13.50
CA LEU A 274 -9.06 -5.81 13.06
C LEU A 274 -9.62 -6.54 14.29
N TRP A 275 -10.88 -6.27 14.63
CA TRP A 275 -11.59 -7.08 15.61
C TRP A 275 -12.09 -8.37 14.97
N VAL A 276 -11.94 -9.49 15.66
CA VAL A 276 -12.55 -10.78 15.30
C VAL A 276 -13.13 -11.42 16.56
N ASP A 277 -14.43 -11.70 16.57
CA ASP A 277 -15.06 -12.49 17.64
C ASP A 277 -14.40 -13.87 17.70
N ASN A 278 -14.18 -14.42 18.92
CA ASN A 278 -13.54 -15.73 19.10
C ASN A 278 -14.29 -16.89 18.39
N SER A 279 -15.58 -16.71 18.09
CA SER A 279 -16.37 -17.66 17.29
C SER A 279 -16.04 -17.63 15.79
N CYS A 280 -15.02 -16.87 15.36
CA CYS A 280 -14.64 -16.68 13.98
C CYS A 280 -13.12 -16.82 13.78
N GLN A 281 -12.74 -17.38 12.64
CA GLN A 281 -11.36 -17.63 12.23
C GLN A 281 -11.06 -16.88 10.93
N LEU A 282 -9.88 -16.26 10.81
CA LEU A 282 -9.35 -15.87 9.49
C LEU A 282 -9.01 -17.15 8.70
N ASP A 283 -9.74 -17.40 7.61
CA ASP A 283 -9.72 -18.68 6.87
C ASP A 283 -9.01 -18.60 5.51
N ASN A 284 -8.38 -17.46 5.21
CA ASN A 284 -7.64 -17.22 3.99
C ASN A 284 -6.32 -16.49 4.29
N PRO A 285 -5.21 -16.80 3.59
CA PRO A 285 -3.95 -16.05 3.76
C PRO A 285 -4.07 -14.55 3.51
N ASP A 286 -4.98 -14.11 2.65
CA ASP A 286 -5.11 -12.70 2.28
C ASP A 286 -6.20 -11.96 3.06
N THR A 287 -6.80 -12.55 4.11
CA THR A 287 -7.91 -11.92 4.85
C THR A 287 -7.56 -10.52 5.37
N ILE A 288 -6.40 -10.33 6.01
CA ILE A 288 -6.01 -9.00 6.52
C ILE A 288 -5.84 -8.00 5.38
N LYS A 289 -5.17 -8.40 4.29
CA LYS A 289 -4.99 -7.54 3.12
C LYS A 289 -6.35 -7.15 2.53
N TRP A 290 -7.25 -8.11 2.43
CA TRP A 290 -8.59 -7.90 1.91
C TRP A 290 -9.40 -6.92 2.76
N PHE A 291 -9.29 -6.97 4.11
CA PHE A 291 -9.87 -5.93 4.96
C PHE A 291 -9.24 -4.55 4.74
N LEU A 292 -7.91 -4.47 4.65
CA LEU A 292 -7.20 -3.20 4.40
C LEU A 292 -7.61 -2.56 3.08
N ASP A 293 -7.72 -3.36 2.01
CA ASP A 293 -8.08 -2.88 0.67
C ASP A 293 -9.51 -2.29 0.63
N GLN A 294 -10.38 -2.71 1.56
CA GLN A 294 -11.76 -2.24 1.67
C GLN A 294 -11.96 -1.16 2.73
N CYS A 295 -11.01 -0.98 3.65
CA CYS A 295 -11.16 -0.09 4.79
C CYS A 295 -10.82 1.35 4.42
N GLU A 296 -11.84 2.20 4.30
CA GLU A 296 -11.65 3.65 4.28
C GLU A 296 -11.20 4.14 5.67
N ASP A 297 -12.16 4.38 6.57
CA ASP A 297 -11.87 4.64 7.99
C ASP A 297 -12.36 3.50 8.88
N VAL A 298 -13.52 2.92 8.56
CA VAL A 298 -14.07 1.71 9.19
C VAL A 298 -14.67 0.82 8.12
N VAL A 299 -14.48 -0.49 8.21
CA VAL A 299 -15.16 -1.48 7.38
C VAL A 299 -15.93 -2.49 8.23
N VAL A 300 -17.20 -2.68 7.88
CA VAL A 300 -18.14 -3.57 8.56
C VAL A 300 -18.86 -4.46 7.54
N PHE A 301 -19.52 -5.53 8.00
CA PHE A 301 -20.39 -6.35 7.16
C PHE A 301 -21.85 -5.93 7.31
N LYS A 302 -22.63 -6.10 6.23
CA LYS A 302 -24.09 -6.17 6.38
C LYS A 302 -24.47 -7.33 7.30
N HIS A 303 -25.51 -7.12 8.10
CA HIS A 303 -26.03 -8.20 8.92
C HIS A 303 -26.67 -9.30 8.04
N PRO A 304 -26.35 -10.59 8.26
CA PRO A 304 -26.70 -11.67 7.32
C PRO A 304 -28.19 -12.04 7.28
N HIS A 305 -28.94 -11.72 8.32
CA HIS A 305 -30.32 -12.18 8.51
C HIS A 305 -31.36 -11.07 8.75
N ARG A 306 -30.91 -9.85 9.04
CA ARG A 306 -31.75 -8.75 9.54
C ARG A 306 -31.20 -7.47 8.95
N LYS A 307 -32.07 -6.51 8.65
CA LYS A 307 -31.74 -5.32 7.87
C LYS A 307 -31.64 -4.06 8.72
N THR A 308 -32.42 -3.96 9.79
CA THR A 308 -32.50 -2.74 10.60
C THR A 308 -32.28 -3.01 12.08
N VAL A 309 -31.94 -1.95 12.82
CA VAL A 309 -31.86 -1.98 14.28
C VAL A 309 -33.19 -2.44 14.91
N GLN A 310 -34.32 -1.99 14.35
CA GLN A 310 -35.65 -2.43 14.79
C GLN A 310 -35.83 -3.95 14.63
N GLU A 311 -35.45 -4.52 13.48
CA GLU A 311 -35.58 -5.96 13.24
C GLU A 311 -34.72 -6.80 14.20
N GLU A 312 -33.52 -6.32 14.58
CA GLU A 312 -32.70 -6.96 15.63
C GLU A 312 -33.41 -6.92 16.98
N ALA A 313 -33.92 -5.76 17.38
CA ALA A 313 -34.57 -5.61 18.66
C ALA A 313 -35.85 -6.46 18.76
N ASP A 314 -36.66 -6.51 17.71
CA ASP A 314 -37.86 -7.35 17.65
C ASP A 314 -37.50 -8.84 17.72
N TYR A 315 -36.43 -9.25 17.02
CA TYR A 315 -35.90 -10.60 17.13
C TYR A 315 -35.50 -10.93 18.58
N LEU A 316 -34.76 -10.04 19.24
CA LEU A 316 -34.32 -10.25 20.63
C LEU A 316 -35.50 -10.34 21.60
N LYS A 317 -36.46 -9.41 21.53
CA LYS A 317 -37.67 -9.41 22.35
C LYS A 317 -38.47 -10.69 22.17
N HIS A 318 -38.65 -11.13 20.93
CA HIS A 318 -39.33 -12.39 20.65
C HIS A 318 -38.60 -13.59 21.27
N ARG A 319 -37.26 -13.65 21.14
CA ARG A 319 -36.45 -14.74 21.72
C ARG A 319 -36.47 -14.75 23.24
N LEU A 320 -36.53 -13.59 23.89
CA LEU A 320 -36.72 -13.46 25.34
C LEU A 320 -38.11 -13.95 25.77
N LEU A 321 -39.17 -13.55 25.06
CA LEU A 321 -40.54 -13.96 25.35
C LEU A 321 -40.73 -15.48 25.35
N ILE A 322 -40.03 -16.20 24.46
CA ILE A 322 -40.09 -17.67 24.37
C ILE A 322 -39.02 -18.38 25.22
N ASN A 323 -38.36 -17.68 26.14
CA ASN A 323 -37.29 -18.22 26.99
C ASN A 323 -36.21 -18.96 26.19
N CYS A 324 -35.75 -18.39 25.08
CA CYS A 324 -34.71 -18.99 24.25
C CYS A 324 -33.46 -19.33 25.10
N PRO A 325 -32.99 -20.59 25.12
CA PRO A 325 -31.84 -21.00 25.95
C PRO A 325 -30.54 -20.27 25.65
N TYR A 326 -30.40 -19.71 24.44
CA TYR A 326 -29.21 -18.99 24.01
C TYR A 326 -29.27 -17.49 24.29
N ILE A 327 -30.45 -16.87 24.24
CA ILE A 327 -30.65 -15.42 24.34
C ILE A 327 -30.99 -15.01 25.78
N THR A 328 -31.92 -15.73 26.42
CA THR A 328 -32.43 -15.36 27.75
C THR A 328 -31.35 -15.26 28.81
N PRO A 329 -30.44 -16.25 28.99
CA PRO A 329 -29.41 -16.16 30.02
C PRO A 329 -28.39 -15.03 29.82
N ARG A 330 -28.43 -14.32 28.69
CA ARG A 330 -27.47 -13.29 28.33
C ARG A 330 -28.05 -11.89 28.36
N TYR A 331 -29.33 -11.77 28.03
CA TYR A 331 -29.94 -10.47 27.74
C TYR A 331 -31.26 -10.25 28.47
N GLU A 332 -31.69 -11.19 29.32
CA GLU A 332 -32.78 -10.94 30.25
C GLU A 332 -32.42 -9.75 31.15
N ASN A 333 -33.37 -8.82 31.32
CA ASN A 333 -33.23 -7.56 32.05
C ASN A 333 -32.31 -6.50 31.43
N GLU A 334 -31.81 -6.68 30.21
CA GLU A 334 -31.18 -5.59 29.45
C GLU A 334 -32.24 -4.58 28.94
N LEU A 335 -31.81 -3.36 28.67
CA LEU A 335 -32.69 -2.22 28.39
C LEU A 335 -32.88 -1.98 26.89
N ILE A 336 -33.46 -2.96 26.18
CA ILE A 336 -33.67 -2.90 24.72
C ILE A 336 -34.51 -1.66 24.34
N ASP A 337 -35.59 -1.38 25.06
CA ASP A 337 -36.51 -0.28 24.74
C ASP A 337 -35.86 1.09 24.98
N GLU A 338 -35.03 1.23 26.01
CA GLU A 338 -34.26 2.43 26.30
C GLU A 338 -33.17 2.64 25.24
N GLN A 339 -32.49 1.57 24.81
CA GLN A 339 -31.52 1.62 23.73
C GLN A 339 -32.18 2.11 22.43
N LEU A 340 -33.38 1.60 22.09
CA LEU A 340 -34.13 2.03 20.91
C LEU A 340 -34.59 3.49 20.97
N LYS A 341 -34.84 4.04 22.17
CA LYS A 341 -35.12 5.48 22.33
C LYS A 341 -33.87 6.34 22.14
N ALA A 342 -32.68 5.77 22.36
CA ALA A 342 -31.40 6.46 22.29
C ALA A 342 -30.76 6.39 20.89
N VAL A 343 -31.32 5.61 19.96
CA VAL A 343 -30.78 5.41 18.59
C VAL A 343 -31.88 5.56 17.56
N ASP A 344 -31.52 5.62 16.27
CA ASP A 344 -32.50 5.56 15.19
C ASP A 344 -32.75 4.09 14.81
N PRO A 345 -33.94 3.53 15.12
CA PRO A 345 -34.24 2.12 14.88
C PRO A 345 -34.36 1.77 13.39
N SER A 346 -34.47 2.76 12.50
CA SER A 346 -34.59 2.56 11.06
C SER A 346 -33.24 2.34 10.36
N GLN A 347 -32.12 2.58 11.04
CA GLN A 347 -30.78 2.47 10.47
C GLN A 347 -30.45 1.05 10.02
N GLU A 348 -29.64 0.95 8.95
CA GLU A 348 -29.14 -0.33 8.45
C GLU A 348 -28.29 -1.02 9.52
N LEU A 349 -28.54 -2.31 9.72
CA LEU A 349 -27.88 -3.13 10.72
C LEU A 349 -26.59 -3.74 10.18
N TYR A 350 -25.54 -3.67 10.99
CA TYR A 350 -24.23 -4.26 10.67
C TYR A 350 -23.95 -5.49 11.54
N ALA A 351 -23.15 -6.41 11.00
CA ALA A 351 -22.56 -7.47 11.82
C ALA A 351 -21.33 -6.93 12.56
N SER A 352 -21.24 -7.25 13.85
CA SER A 352 -20.10 -6.89 14.71
C SER A 352 -19.12 -8.06 14.94
N THR A 353 -19.29 -9.16 14.19
CA THR A 353 -18.48 -10.40 14.31
C THR A 353 -17.04 -10.16 13.90
N ALA A 354 -16.81 -9.36 12.86
CA ALA A 354 -15.49 -8.88 12.49
C ALA A 354 -15.63 -7.50 11.85
N PHE A 355 -14.72 -6.58 12.18
CA PHE A 355 -14.66 -5.25 11.58
C PHE A 355 -13.24 -4.70 11.71
N MET A 356 -12.81 -3.85 10.77
CA MET A 356 -11.52 -3.16 10.83
C MET A 356 -11.74 -1.66 10.89
N TYR A 357 -10.85 -0.97 11.60
CA TYR A 357 -10.81 0.50 11.61
C TYR A 357 -9.38 1.02 11.53
N ARG A 358 -9.23 2.19 10.89
CA ARG A 358 -8.03 3.00 10.97
C ARG A 358 -7.99 3.68 12.34
N ASN A 359 -6.84 3.63 13.00
CA ASN A 359 -6.63 4.21 14.32
C ASN A 359 -6.47 5.74 14.25
N THR A 360 -7.59 6.45 14.21
CA THR A 360 -7.63 7.91 14.24
C THR A 360 -8.30 8.41 15.52
N PRO A 361 -8.06 9.67 15.96
CA PRO A 361 -8.78 10.26 17.08
C PRO A 361 -10.31 10.18 16.93
N GLU A 362 -10.82 10.29 15.72
CA GLU A 362 -12.25 10.16 15.40
C GLU A 362 -12.75 8.73 15.62
N ALA A 363 -11.98 7.72 15.19
CA ALA A 363 -12.32 6.32 15.43
C ALA A 363 -12.30 5.99 16.92
N GLN A 364 -11.29 6.48 17.66
CA GLN A 364 -11.19 6.33 19.10
C GLN A 364 -12.37 6.97 19.84
N ALA A 365 -12.79 8.16 19.42
CA ALA A 365 -13.96 8.83 19.98
C ALA A 365 -15.25 8.05 19.73
N MET A 366 -15.44 7.54 18.50
CA MET A 366 -16.59 6.69 18.15
C MET A 366 -16.63 5.41 18.99
N LEU A 367 -15.50 4.72 19.16
CA LEU A 367 -15.43 3.50 19.96
C LEU A 367 -15.72 3.76 21.45
N LYS A 368 -15.26 4.89 21.99
CA LYS A 368 -15.59 5.33 23.37
C LYS A 368 -17.09 5.58 23.53
N GLU A 369 -17.73 6.23 22.56
CA GLU A 369 -19.18 6.43 22.57
C GLU A 369 -19.93 5.10 22.45
N TRP A 370 -19.43 4.18 21.62
CA TRP A 370 -20.01 2.85 21.50
C TRP A 370 -20.02 2.10 22.83
N TRP A 371 -18.93 2.18 23.59
CA TRP A 371 -18.87 1.65 24.94
C TRP A 371 -19.91 2.27 25.87
N CYS A 372 -20.13 3.59 25.81
CA CYS A 372 -21.16 4.26 26.61
C CYS A 372 -22.55 3.68 26.35
N HIS A 373 -22.91 3.39 25.09
CA HIS A 373 -24.17 2.73 24.78
C HIS A 373 -24.22 1.28 25.28
N ILE A 374 -23.18 0.48 24.96
CA ILE A 374 -23.11 -0.94 25.33
C ILE A 374 -23.21 -1.14 26.84
N SER A 375 -22.48 -0.34 27.62
CA SER A 375 -22.42 -0.47 29.07
C SER A 375 -23.64 0.11 29.80
N ARG A 376 -24.36 1.04 29.18
CA ARG A 376 -25.52 1.71 29.78
C ARG A 376 -26.84 1.00 29.49
N TYR A 377 -27.01 0.43 28.30
CA TYR A 377 -28.32 -0.05 27.86
C TYR A 377 -28.35 -1.54 27.51
N HIS A 378 -27.45 -2.01 26.63
CA HIS A 378 -27.54 -3.36 26.11
C HIS A 378 -26.18 -3.93 25.66
N SER A 379 -25.76 -5.09 26.18
CA SER A 379 -24.45 -5.70 25.84
C SER A 379 -24.33 -6.27 24.41
N ILE A 380 -25.47 -6.41 23.70
CA ILE A 380 -25.48 -6.59 22.24
C ILE A 380 -25.07 -5.27 21.58
N ASP A 381 -23.86 -5.30 21.04
CA ASP A 381 -23.17 -4.18 20.44
C ASP A 381 -23.78 -3.73 19.09
N GLN A 382 -24.50 -4.61 18.40
CA GLN A 382 -25.11 -4.34 17.09
C GLN A 382 -26.26 -3.32 17.13
N LEU A 383 -26.98 -3.20 18.25
CA LEU A 383 -28.11 -2.25 18.37
C LEU A 383 -27.66 -0.79 18.34
N SER A 384 -26.44 -0.51 18.82
CA SER A 384 -25.89 0.84 18.91
C SER A 384 -24.82 1.15 17.87
N LEU A 385 -24.27 0.13 17.20
CA LEU A 385 -23.19 0.30 16.21
C LEU A 385 -23.58 1.24 15.04
N PRO A 386 -24.74 1.08 14.37
CA PRO A 386 -25.14 1.99 13.29
C PRO A 386 -25.26 3.45 13.77
N HIS A 387 -25.77 3.63 14.99
CA HIS A 387 -25.94 4.95 15.58
C HIS A 387 -24.60 5.65 15.79
N VAL A 388 -23.67 5.03 16.52
CA VAL A 388 -22.37 5.66 16.82
C VAL A 388 -21.53 5.89 15.57
N LEU A 389 -21.65 5.03 14.56
CA LEU A 389 -21.04 5.26 13.25
C LEU A 389 -21.67 6.47 12.55
N SER A 390 -23.00 6.60 12.56
CA SER A 390 -23.69 7.73 11.93
C SER A 390 -23.44 9.07 12.60
N GLN A 391 -23.16 9.08 13.91
CA GLN A 391 -22.78 10.28 14.66
C GLN A 391 -21.30 10.65 14.48
N SER A 392 -20.49 9.73 13.95
CA SER A 392 -19.08 9.96 13.69
C SER A 392 -18.85 10.67 12.34
N LYS A 393 -17.64 11.20 12.15
CA LYS A 393 -17.18 11.75 10.87
C LYS A 393 -16.47 10.70 9.98
N LEU A 394 -16.55 9.43 10.36
CA LEU A 394 -15.81 8.35 9.72
C LEU A 394 -16.49 7.94 8.42
N LYS A 395 -15.68 7.62 7.41
CA LYS A 395 -16.17 6.94 6.21
C LYS A 395 -16.32 5.45 6.49
N VAL A 396 -17.53 4.96 6.33
CA VAL A 396 -17.88 3.57 6.61
C VAL A 396 -18.04 2.80 5.31
N SER A 397 -17.15 1.84 5.11
CA SER A 397 -17.22 0.87 4.02
C SER A 397 -18.05 -0.33 4.47
N VAL A 398 -19.00 -0.76 3.64
CA VAL A 398 -19.92 -1.85 3.98
C VAL A 398 -19.71 -3.01 3.02
N ILE A 399 -19.26 -4.14 3.55
CA ILE A 399 -19.12 -5.38 2.82
C ILE A 399 -20.53 -5.98 2.64
N PRO A 400 -21.01 -6.15 1.39
CA PRO A 400 -22.36 -6.64 1.12
C PRO A 400 -22.52 -8.13 1.38
N ASP A 401 -21.41 -8.87 1.42
CA ASP A 401 -21.38 -10.32 1.58
C ASP A 401 -21.78 -10.77 2.99
N ASN A 402 -22.35 -11.97 3.05
CA ASN A 402 -22.64 -12.62 4.32
C ASN A 402 -21.33 -13.18 4.91
N TYR A 403 -20.88 -12.62 6.05
CA TYR A 403 -19.64 -13.05 6.72
C TYR A 403 -19.60 -14.56 7.05
N LEU A 404 -20.75 -15.26 7.10
CA LEU A 404 -20.83 -16.71 7.31
C LEU A 404 -20.53 -17.55 6.06
N LYS A 405 -20.42 -16.92 4.88
CA LYS A 405 -20.34 -17.59 3.58
C LYS A 405 -19.19 -17.10 2.69
N ILE A 406 -18.29 -16.27 3.22
CA ILE A 406 -17.14 -15.74 2.48
C ILE A 406 -15.90 -16.62 2.67
N PRO A 407 -14.97 -16.64 1.70
CA PRO A 407 -13.75 -17.44 1.83
C PRO A 407 -12.74 -16.86 2.83
N TYR A 408 -12.95 -15.66 3.35
CA TYR A 408 -11.99 -14.96 4.23
C TYR A 408 -12.21 -15.22 5.72
N LEU A 409 -13.43 -15.59 6.10
CA LEU A 409 -13.84 -15.82 7.49
C LEU A 409 -14.56 -17.15 7.60
N LYS A 410 -14.26 -17.89 8.67
CA LYS A 410 -14.92 -19.14 8.99
C LYS A 410 -15.54 -19.06 10.37
N TYR A 411 -16.83 -19.35 10.46
CA TYR A 411 -17.52 -19.49 11.73
C TYR A 411 -17.24 -20.87 12.32
N VAL A 412 -16.83 -20.92 13.59
CA VAL A 412 -16.23 -22.11 14.23
C VAL A 412 -16.97 -22.57 15.48
N ARG A 413 -18.20 -22.07 15.67
CA ARG A 413 -19.06 -22.38 16.81
C ARG A 413 -20.12 -23.42 16.51
#